data_AF-S8CL71-F1
#
_entry.id   AF-S8CL71-F1
#
_cell.length_a   1.000
_cell.length_b   1.000
_cell.length_c   1.000
_cell.angle_alpha   90.00
_cell.angle_beta   90.00
_cell.angle_gamma   90.00
#
_symmetry.space_group_name_H-M   'P 1'
#
loop_
_entity.id
_entity.type
_entity.pdbx_description
1 polymer ?
#
loop_
_entity_poly.entity_id
_entity_poly.type
_entity_poly.pdbx_seq_one_letter_code
_entity_poly.pdbx_strand_id
1 'polypeptide(L)'
;GKKFHDIVGSAYYVAPEVLKRKSGPESDVWSIGVITYILLCGRRPFWDRTEDGIFKEVVLRNKPDFRRKPWPGISNAAKDFVKKLLIKDPRARLTAAQALSHPWVREGGEASDIPLDISVLSNMRQFVRYNRFKQFALRALASTLDEDELADLRDQFDAIDVDKNGSISLEEMRQALEKDIPWKMMDSGVIEILQAV
;
A
#
# COMPACT_ATOMS: atom_id res chain seq x y z
N GLY A 1 -8.60 29.34 6.60
CA GLY A 1 -8.94 28.63 5.35
C GLY A 1 -10.38 28.89 4.96
N LYS A 2 -10.69 28.91 3.66
CA LYS A 2 -12.07 29.07 3.14
C LYS A 2 -12.84 27.75 3.32
N LYS A 3 -14.14 27.83 3.64
CA LYS A 3 -15.06 26.68 3.75
C LYS A 3 -15.89 26.58 2.48
N PHE A 4 -16.02 25.39 1.91
CA PHE A 4 -16.85 25.13 0.72
C PHE A 4 -18.09 24.29 1.10
N HIS A 5 -19.19 24.50 0.39
CA HIS A 5 -20.49 23.89 0.70
C HIS A 5 -20.98 22.86 -0.34
N ASP A 6 -20.22 22.65 -1.42
CA ASP A 6 -20.56 21.69 -2.48
C ASP A 6 -20.00 20.30 -2.21
N ILE A 7 -20.78 19.28 -2.54
CA ILE A 7 -20.35 17.88 -2.51
C ILE A 7 -19.64 17.62 -3.85
N VAL A 8 -18.33 17.82 -3.88
CA VAL A 8 -17.47 17.51 -5.01
C VAL A 8 -16.32 16.62 -4.54
N GLY A 9 -16.13 15.49 -5.22
CA GLY A 9 -15.09 14.50 -4.93
C GLY A 9 -15.50 13.10 -5.36
N SER A 10 -14.54 12.25 -5.77
CA SER A 10 -14.83 10.83 -5.99
C SER A 10 -15.17 10.18 -4.65
N ALA A 11 -16.29 9.45 -4.57
CA ALA A 11 -16.89 8.95 -3.32
C ALA A 11 -15.92 8.26 -2.35
N TYR A 12 -14.82 7.71 -2.87
CA TYR A 12 -13.79 7.00 -2.11
C TYR A 12 -12.91 7.89 -1.21
N TYR A 13 -12.74 9.17 -1.53
CA TYR A 13 -11.82 10.06 -0.80
C TYR A 13 -12.54 11.07 0.10
N VAL A 14 -13.87 11.11 0.03
CA VAL A 14 -14.69 12.12 0.71
C VAL A 14 -14.67 11.90 2.22
N ALA A 15 -14.37 12.97 2.96
CA ALA A 15 -14.39 12.96 4.42
C ALA A 15 -15.82 12.95 4.98
N PRO A 16 -16.08 12.32 6.14
CA PRO A 16 -17.44 12.23 6.73
C PRO A 16 -18.13 13.58 6.92
N GLU A 17 -17.37 14.64 7.21
CA GLU A 17 -17.90 15.99 7.42
C GLU A 17 -18.30 16.72 6.12
N VAL A 18 -17.72 16.35 4.98
CA VAL A 18 -18.07 16.90 3.67
C VAL A 18 -19.49 16.47 3.29
N LEU A 19 -19.90 15.25 3.67
CA LEU A 19 -21.29 14.78 3.55
C LEU A 19 -22.28 15.63 4.36
N LYS A 20 -21.80 16.34 5.38
CA LYS A 20 -22.56 17.30 6.20
C LYS A 20 -22.39 18.75 5.72
N ARG A 21 -21.88 18.96 4.50
CA ARG A 21 -21.58 20.28 3.89
C ARG A 21 -20.64 21.16 4.71
N LYS A 22 -19.74 20.52 5.47
CA LYS A 22 -18.69 21.17 6.26
C LYS A 22 -17.35 20.74 5.70
N SER A 23 -16.88 21.40 4.64
CA SER A 23 -15.52 21.20 4.15
C SER A 23 -14.56 22.21 4.80
N GLY A 24 -13.34 21.75 5.04
CA GLY A 24 -12.22 22.55 5.54
C GLY A 24 -10.91 21.86 5.19
N PRO A 25 -9.76 22.48 5.52
CA PRO A 25 -8.43 21.89 5.29
C PRO A 25 -8.28 20.50 5.90
N GLU A 26 -9.02 20.21 6.97
CA GLU A 26 -9.04 18.90 7.63
C GLU A 26 -9.57 17.80 6.71
N SER A 27 -10.50 18.13 5.81
CA SER A 27 -11.07 17.19 4.83
C SER A 27 -10.03 16.73 3.81
N ASP A 28 -9.07 17.59 3.43
CA ASP A 28 -7.94 17.22 2.58
C ASP A 28 -7.01 16.24 3.29
N VAL A 29 -6.82 16.40 4.60
CA VAL A 29 -6.00 15.49 5.41
C VAL A 29 -6.62 14.09 5.47
N TRP A 30 -7.96 13.99 5.47
CA TRP A 30 -8.64 12.70 5.34
C TRP A 30 -8.37 12.06 3.98
N SER A 31 -8.49 12.83 2.89
CA SER A 31 -8.17 12.35 1.53
C SER A 31 -6.74 11.82 1.45
N ILE A 32 -5.78 12.53 2.05
CA ILE A 32 -4.38 12.08 2.18
C ILE A 32 -4.31 10.76 2.95
N GLY A 33 -5.06 10.61 4.04
CA GLY A 33 -5.14 9.35 4.80
C GLY A 33 -5.67 8.19 3.96
N VAL A 34 -6.68 8.43 3.12
CA VAL A 34 -7.23 7.40 2.20
C VAL A 34 -6.19 7.02 1.15
N ILE A 35 -5.54 8.00 0.53
CA ILE A 35 -4.48 7.77 -0.47
C ILE A 35 -3.32 7.01 0.15
N THR A 36 -2.86 7.41 1.33
CA THR A 36 -1.76 6.73 2.05
C THR A 36 -2.11 5.28 2.36
N TYR A 37 -3.35 5.00 2.79
CA TYR A 37 -3.83 3.64 3.01
C TYR A 37 -3.77 2.82 1.72
N ILE A 38 -4.21 3.40 0.58
CA ILE A 38 -4.18 2.73 -0.72
C ILE A 38 -2.74 2.46 -1.17
N LEU A 39 -1.84 3.42 -1.04
CA LEU A 39 -0.43 3.25 -1.40
C LEU A 39 0.24 2.13 -0.59
N LEU A 40 -0.08 2.03 0.70
CA LEU A 40 0.52 1.05 1.59
C LEU A 40 0.00 -0.38 1.40
N CYS A 41 -1.24 -0.56 0.95
CA CYS A 41 -1.85 -1.89 0.91
C CYS A 41 -2.57 -2.27 -0.39
N GLY A 42 -2.58 -1.38 -1.39
CA GLY A 42 -3.24 -1.56 -2.68
C GLY A 42 -4.77 -1.68 -2.61
N ARG A 43 -5.40 -1.32 -1.49
CA ARG A 43 -6.84 -1.53 -1.25
C ARG A 43 -7.48 -0.27 -0.69
N ARG A 44 -8.77 -0.10 -0.95
CA ARG A 44 -9.56 1.01 -0.41
C ARG A 44 -9.90 0.76 1.07
N PRO A 45 -9.76 1.75 1.97
CA PRO A 45 -10.10 1.59 3.39
C PRO A 45 -11.61 1.44 3.61
N PHE A 46 -12.41 2.09 2.76
CA PHE A 46 -13.88 2.00 2.75
C PHE A 46 -14.31 1.60 1.34
N TRP A 47 -15.14 0.57 1.24
CA TRP A 47 -15.61 0.05 -0.04
C TRP A 47 -16.99 -0.56 0.09
N ASP A 48 -17.84 -0.24 -0.87
CA ASP A 48 -19.12 -0.87 -1.12
C ASP A 48 -19.37 -0.88 -2.64
N ARG A 49 -20.42 -1.60 -3.07
CA ARG A 49 -20.87 -1.67 -4.46
C ARG A 49 -21.59 -0.40 -4.92
N THR A 50 -22.15 0.37 -3.99
CA THR A 50 -22.86 1.63 -4.29
C THR A 50 -22.20 2.82 -3.59
N GLU A 51 -22.35 4.02 -4.16
CA GLU A 51 -21.85 5.27 -3.55
C GLU A 51 -22.46 5.50 -2.16
N ASP A 52 -23.76 5.28 -2.01
CA ASP A 52 -24.45 5.33 -0.72
C ASP A 52 -23.89 4.32 0.28
N GLY A 53 -23.51 3.14 -0.18
CA GLY A 53 -22.85 2.13 0.64
C GLY A 53 -21.47 2.58 1.09
N ILE A 54 -20.69 3.22 0.21
CA ILE A 54 -19.38 3.79 0.53
C ILE A 54 -19.53 4.89 1.59
N PHE A 55 -20.51 5.79 1.43
CA PHE A 55 -20.78 6.83 2.43
C PHE A 55 -21.22 6.25 3.77
N LYS A 56 -22.07 5.22 3.76
CA LYS A 56 -22.43 4.48 4.98
C LYS A 56 -21.21 3.86 5.63
N GLU A 57 -20.32 3.23 4.87
CA GLU A 57 -19.08 2.66 5.39
C GLU A 57 -18.19 3.73 6.04
N VAL A 58 -17.97 4.86 5.35
CA VAL A 58 -17.21 6.01 5.86
C VAL A 58 -17.80 6.56 7.17
N VAL A 59 -19.13 6.64 7.27
CA VAL A 59 -19.82 7.19 8.44
C VAL A 59 -19.97 6.18 9.58
N LEU A 60 -20.20 4.89 9.28
CA LEU A 60 -20.55 3.85 10.25
C LEU A 60 -19.33 3.07 10.75
N ARG A 61 -18.34 2.76 9.90
CA ARG A 61 -17.15 2.03 10.37
C ARG A 61 -16.27 2.90 11.24
N ASN A 62 -15.97 2.45 12.45
CA ASN A 62 -15.13 3.21 13.36
C ASN A 62 -13.66 3.26 12.95
N LYS A 63 -13.13 2.22 12.27
CA LYS A 63 -11.71 2.13 11.90
C LYS A 63 -11.51 1.37 10.57
N PRO A 64 -10.49 1.74 9.77
CA PRO A 64 -10.02 0.94 8.63
C PRO A 64 -9.52 -0.46 9.06
N ASP A 65 -9.51 -1.42 8.14
CA ASP A 65 -9.07 -2.79 8.42
C ASP A 65 -7.55 -2.97 8.26
N PHE A 66 -6.81 -2.90 9.37
CA PHE A 66 -5.36 -3.11 9.40
C PHE A 66 -4.94 -4.58 9.65
N ARG A 67 -5.85 -5.55 9.52
CA ARG A 67 -5.56 -6.96 9.81
C ARG A 67 -5.21 -7.78 8.58
N ARG A 68 -5.69 -7.38 7.41
CA ARG A 68 -5.47 -8.09 6.15
C ARG A 68 -4.06 -7.81 5.62
N LYS A 69 -3.43 -8.80 4.99
CA LYS A 69 -2.15 -8.60 4.27
C LYS A 69 -2.30 -7.46 3.24
N PRO A 70 -1.28 -6.59 3.08
CA PRO A 70 0.06 -6.63 3.69
C PRO A 70 0.18 -6.02 5.10
N TRP A 71 -0.89 -5.50 5.70
CA TRP A 71 -0.81 -4.72 6.95
C TRP A 71 -0.02 -5.36 8.10
N PRO A 72 -0.11 -6.67 8.40
CA PRO A 72 0.72 -7.26 9.45
C PRO A 72 2.23 -7.00 9.28
N GLY A 73 2.74 -6.92 8.04
CA GLY A 73 4.15 -6.65 7.73
C GLY A 73 4.53 -5.16 7.63
N ILE A 74 3.55 -4.26 7.67
CA ILE A 74 3.80 -2.80 7.62
C ILE A 74 4.18 -2.27 9.00
N SER A 75 5.10 -1.30 9.06
CA SER A 75 5.58 -0.72 10.32
C SER A 75 4.44 -0.16 11.18
N ASN A 76 4.62 -0.22 12.49
CA ASN A 76 3.62 0.30 13.42
C ASN A 76 3.46 1.83 13.31
N ALA A 77 4.53 2.55 12.97
CA ALA A 77 4.48 3.99 12.72
C ALA A 77 3.65 4.35 11.48
N ALA A 78 3.73 3.58 10.39
CA ALA A 78 2.88 3.79 9.22
C ALA A 78 1.40 3.56 9.54
N LYS A 79 1.09 2.49 10.29
CA LYS A 79 -0.27 2.21 10.77
C LYS A 79 -0.79 3.32 11.68
N ASP A 80 0.05 3.83 12.58
CA ASP A 80 -0.30 4.92 13.48
C ASP A 80 -0.58 6.21 12.72
N PHE A 81 0.26 6.53 11.74
CA PHE A 81 0.07 7.68 10.85
C PHE A 81 -1.30 7.63 10.17
N VAL A 82 -1.61 6.53 9.48
CA VAL A 82 -2.89 6.35 8.77
C VAL A 82 -4.08 6.40 9.74
N LYS A 83 -3.97 5.81 10.94
CA LYS A 83 -5.03 5.89 11.96
C LYS A 83 -5.31 7.32 12.39
N LYS A 84 -4.28 8.15 12.52
CA LYS A 84 -4.40 9.55 12.95
C LYS A 84 -4.92 10.48 11.85
N LEU A 85 -4.68 10.15 10.57
CA LEU A 85 -5.28 10.85 9.42
C LEU A 85 -6.76 10.48 9.22
N LEU A 86 -7.12 9.22 9.46
CA LEU A 86 -8.48 8.70 9.27
C LEU A 86 -9.35 8.80 10.54
N ILE A 87 -9.12 9.82 11.37
CA ILE A 87 -10.00 10.15 12.50
C ILE A 87 -11.24 10.89 11.98
N LYS A 88 -12.43 10.41 12.35
CA LYS A 88 -13.70 10.99 11.90
C LYS A 88 -13.94 12.40 12.41
N ASP A 89 -13.58 12.67 13.67
CA ASP A 89 -13.68 14.01 14.24
C ASP A 89 -12.57 14.89 13.65
N PRO A 90 -12.91 15.92 12.85
CA PRO A 90 -11.90 16.79 12.24
C PRO A 90 -11.04 17.53 13.27
N ARG A 91 -11.54 17.75 14.49
CA ARG A 91 -10.79 18.42 15.56
C ARG A 91 -9.73 17.55 16.21
N ALA A 92 -9.95 16.23 16.21
CA ALA A 92 -9.00 15.25 16.72
C ALA A 92 -8.08 14.70 15.62
N ARG A 93 -8.42 14.93 14.35
CA ARG A 93 -7.59 14.59 13.18
C ARG A 93 -6.34 15.45 13.17
N LEU A 94 -5.22 14.88 12.74
CA LEU A 94 -3.99 15.67 12.55
C LEU A 94 -4.24 16.80 11.55
N THR A 95 -3.58 17.93 11.78
CA THR A 95 -3.44 18.96 10.75
C THR A 95 -2.36 18.56 9.75
N ALA A 96 -2.36 19.15 8.55
CA ALA A 96 -1.32 18.88 7.55
C ALA A 96 0.10 19.13 8.08
N ALA A 97 0.29 20.19 8.88
CA ALA A 97 1.58 20.48 9.51
C ALA A 97 1.99 19.39 10.52
N GLN A 98 1.05 18.91 11.34
CA GLN A 98 1.31 17.81 12.28
C GLN A 98 1.57 16.48 11.56
N ALA A 99 0.87 16.22 10.46
CA ALA A 99 1.09 15.05 9.61
C ALA A 99 2.50 15.04 9.02
N LEU A 100 2.99 16.18 8.53
CA LEU A 100 4.36 16.31 8.01
C LEU A 100 5.42 16.07 9.10
N SER A 101 5.14 16.47 10.34
CA SER A 101 6.03 16.23 11.48
C SER A 101 5.97 14.82 12.07
N HIS A 102 5.11 13.94 11.53
CA HIS A 102 4.92 12.60 12.09
C HIS A 102 6.21 11.77 11.98
N PRO A 103 6.57 10.94 12.99
CA PRO A 103 7.79 10.12 12.97
C PRO A 103 7.94 9.20 11.75
N TRP A 104 6.82 8.86 11.10
CA TRP A 104 6.82 8.07 9.86
C TRP A 104 7.22 8.88 8.62
N VAL A 105 6.84 10.17 8.53
CA VAL A 105 7.01 11.00 7.33
C VAL A 105 8.22 11.93 7.41
N ARG A 106 8.61 12.32 8.62
CA ARG A 106 9.76 13.23 8.82
C ARG A 106 11.03 12.66 8.18
N GLU A 107 11.94 13.54 7.79
CA GLU A 107 13.26 13.19 7.28
C GLU A 107 14.03 12.32 8.30
N GLY A 108 14.59 11.19 7.85
CA GLY A 108 15.16 10.16 8.74
C GLY A 108 14.13 9.42 9.61
N GLY A 109 12.86 9.41 9.19
CA GLY A 109 11.75 8.78 9.89
C GLY A 109 11.73 7.25 9.79
N GLU A 110 10.71 6.64 10.38
CA GLU A 110 10.49 5.18 10.35
C GLU A 110 9.77 4.71 9.07
N ALA A 111 9.66 5.58 8.06
CA ALA A 111 9.34 5.11 6.72
C ALA A 111 10.51 4.26 6.26
N SER A 112 10.23 2.99 6.04
CA SER A 112 11.16 2.09 5.42
C SER A 112 11.55 2.68 4.07
N ASP A 113 12.85 2.82 3.80
CA ASP A 113 13.38 3.13 2.47
C ASP A 113 13.18 1.95 1.49
N ILE A 114 12.14 1.11 1.64
CA ILE A 114 12.06 -0.22 1.02
C ILE A 114 12.20 -0.07 -0.50
N PRO A 115 13.33 -0.54 -1.05
CA PRO A 115 13.52 -0.77 -2.46
C PRO A 115 13.35 -2.28 -2.63
N LEU A 116 12.10 -2.75 -2.71
CA LEU A 116 11.62 -4.04 -3.23
C LEU A 116 10.20 -4.30 -2.70
N ASP A 117 9.21 -4.23 -3.58
CA ASP A 117 7.82 -4.41 -3.18
C ASP A 117 7.58 -5.84 -2.70
N ILE A 118 7.34 -5.98 -1.38
CA ILE A 118 6.96 -7.22 -0.69
C ILE A 118 5.78 -7.93 -1.41
N SER A 119 4.95 -7.17 -2.14
CA SER A 119 3.87 -7.71 -2.95
C SER A 119 4.37 -8.57 -4.12
N VAL A 120 5.45 -8.18 -4.80
CA VAL A 120 6.03 -8.91 -5.96
C VAL A 120 6.49 -10.30 -5.53
N LEU A 121 7.20 -10.39 -4.41
CA LEU A 121 7.70 -11.66 -3.87
C LEU A 121 6.56 -12.56 -3.34
N SER A 122 5.57 -11.97 -2.68
CA SER A 122 4.36 -12.69 -2.27
C SER A 122 3.60 -13.24 -3.49
N ASN A 123 3.54 -12.47 -4.58
CA ASN A 123 2.90 -12.86 -5.83
C ASN A 123 3.67 -13.97 -6.54
N MET A 124 5.02 -13.92 -6.54
CA MET A 124 5.87 -15.02 -7.03
C MET A 124 5.63 -16.32 -6.25
N ARG A 125 5.59 -16.27 -4.91
CA ARG A 125 5.28 -17.44 -4.07
C ARG A 125 3.88 -18.00 -4.36
N GLN A 126 2.90 -17.13 -4.61
CA GLN A 126 1.55 -17.55 -4.97
C GLN A 126 1.48 -18.15 -6.37
N PHE A 127 2.25 -17.63 -7.31
CA PHE A 127 2.30 -18.09 -8.70
C PHE A 127 2.77 -19.55 -8.78
N VAL A 128 3.81 -19.92 -8.04
CA VAL A 128 4.32 -21.31 -8.00
C VAL A 128 3.27 -22.29 -7.44
N ARG A 129 2.39 -21.81 -6.56
CA ARG A 129 1.32 -22.63 -5.94
C ARG A 129 0.05 -22.74 -6.79
N TYR A 130 -0.06 -22.01 -7.89
CA TYR A 130 -1.25 -22.08 -8.76
C TYR A 130 -1.25 -23.33 -9.64
N ASN A 131 -2.45 -23.75 -10.06
CA ASN A 131 -2.58 -24.84 -11.02
C ASN A 131 -2.06 -24.41 -12.41
N ARG A 132 -1.70 -25.40 -13.25
CA ARG A 132 -1.12 -25.14 -14.57
C ARG A 132 -1.98 -24.24 -15.45
N PHE A 133 -3.31 -24.34 -15.35
CA PHE A 133 -4.24 -23.51 -16.11
C PHE A 133 -4.15 -22.03 -15.72
N LYS A 134 -4.15 -21.73 -14.41
CA LYS A 134 -4.04 -20.35 -13.91
C LYS A 134 -2.65 -19.77 -14.16
N GLN A 135 -1.59 -20.56 -14.06
CA GLN A 135 -0.24 -20.13 -14.43
C GLN A 135 -0.14 -19.79 -15.92
N PHE A 136 -0.74 -20.61 -16.79
CA PHE A 136 -0.77 -20.37 -18.22
C PHE A 136 -1.56 -19.10 -18.58
N ALA A 137 -2.76 -18.92 -18.00
CA ALA A 137 -3.56 -17.73 -18.21
C ALA A 137 -2.84 -16.45 -17.75
N LEU A 138 -2.18 -16.48 -16.58
CA LEU A 138 -1.40 -15.34 -16.09
C LEU A 138 -0.20 -15.03 -16.99
N ARG A 139 0.48 -16.05 -17.53
CA ARG A 139 1.57 -15.84 -18.52
C ARG A 139 1.05 -15.21 -19.81
N ALA A 140 -0.08 -15.67 -20.32
CA ALA A 140 -0.69 -15.10 -21.52
C ALA A 140 -1.14 -13.64 -21.31
N LEU A 141 -1.65 -13.31 -20.13
CA LEU A 141 -1.99 -11.92 -19.77
C LEU A 141 -0.75 -11.05 -19.58
N ALA A 142 0.32 -11.59 -18.99
CA ALA A 142 1.57 -10.85 -18.83
C ALA A 142 2.18 -10.45 -20.19
N SER A 143 1.98 -11.26 -21.24
CA SER A 143 2.42 -10.93 -22.61
C SER A 143 1.58 -9.86 -23.32
N THR A 144 0.47 -9.41 -22.72
CA THR A 144 -0.40 -8.35 -23.29
C THR A 144 -0.29 -7.01 -22.56
N LEU A 145 0.55 -6.91 -21.52
CA LEU A 145 0.81 -5.67 -20.80
C LEU A 145 1.71 -4.75 -21.64
N ASP A 146 1.53 -3.43 -21.52
CA ASP A 146 2.35 -2.44 -22.21
C ASP A 146 3.63 -2.10 -21.44
N GLU A 147 4.59 -1.45 -22.12
CA GLU A 147 5.89 -1.09 -21.51
C GLU A 147 5.72 -0.04 -20.38
N ASP A 148 4.68 0.79 -20.44
CA ASP A 148 4.41 1.80 -19.42
C ASP A 148 3.95 1.15 -18.09
N GLU A 149 3.15 0.08 -18.14
CA GLU A 149 2.78 -0.72 -16.96
C GLU A 149 3.95 -1.58 -16.42
N LEU A 150 4.97 -1.84 -17.25
CA LEU A 150 6.12 -2.67 -16.90
C LEU A 150 7.34 -1.88 -16.42
N ALA A 151 7.40 -0.56 -16.65
CA ALA A 151 8.57 0.27 -16.33
C ALA A 151 9.01 0.13 -14.86
N ASP A 152 8.07 0.29 -13.92
CA ASP A 152 8.35 0.18 -12.48
C ASP A 152 8.80 -1.24 -12.05
N LEU A 153 8.31 -2.28 -12.75
CA LEU A 153 8.69 -3.67 -12.49
C LEU A 153 10.05 -4.00 -13.11
N ARG A 154 10.40 -3.35 -14.23
CA ARG A 154 11.67 -3.51 -14.93
C ARG A 154 12.81 -2.86 -14.17
N ASP A 155 12.58 -1.67 -13.61
CA ASP A 155 13.56 -1.03 -12.73
C ASP A 155 13.86 -1.89 -11.49
N GLN A 156 12.83 -2.57 -10.96
CA GLN A 156 13.01 -3.53 -9.86
C GLN A 156 13.72 -4.81 -10.30
N PHE A 157 13.43 -5.30 -11.50
CA PHE A 157 14.12 -6.45 -12.07
C PHE A 157 15.61 -6.15 -12.27
N ASP A 158 15.93 -5.00 -12.86
CA ASP A 158 17.30 -4.53 -13.10
C ASP A 158 18.06 -4.24 -11.79
N ALA A 159 17.33 -3.92 -10.71
CA ALA A 159 17.93 -3.76 -9.38
C ALA A 159 18.33 -5.10 -8.73
N ILE A 160 17.67 -6.21 -9.09
CA ILE A 160 17.98 -7.56 -8.60
C ILE A 160 18.98 -8.27 -9.52
N ASP A 161 18.84 -8.10 -10.85
CA ASP A 161 19.70 -8.68 -11.88
C ASP A 161 21.06 -7.96 -11.93
N VAL A 162 21.93 -8.30 -10.98
CA VAL A 162 23.24 -7.66 -10.78
C VAL A 162 24.17 -7.94 -11.95
N ASP A 163 24.10 -9.14 -12.52
CA ASP A 163 24.94 -9.53 -13.66
C ASP A 163 24.36 -9.08 -15.02
N LYS A 164 23.12 -8.56 -15.04
CA LYS A 164 22.39 -8.06 -16.21
C LYS A 164 22.21 -9.10 -17.30
N ASN A 165 22.10 -10.37 -16.93
CA ASN A 165 21.95 -11.47 -17.88
C ASN A 165 20.50 -11.60 -18.40
N GLY A 166 19.56 -10.80 -17.87
CA GLY A 166 18.14 -10.83 -18.23
C GLY A 166 17.34 -11.89 -17.47
N SER A 167 17.91 -12.49 -16.43
CA SER A 167 17.31 -13.51 -15.57
C SER A 167 17.81 -13.40 -14.14
N ILE A 168 16.89 -13.39 -13.17
CA ILE A 168 17.26 -13.35 -11.76
C ILE A 168 17.66 -14.75 -11.29
N SER A 169 18.93 -14.93 -10.94
CA SER A 169 19.42 -16.17 -10.34
C SER A 169 18.99 -16.32 -8.87
N LEU A 170 19.03 -17.56 -8.36
CA LEU A 170 18.73 -17.84 -6.94
C LEU A 170 19.65 -17.03 -6.02
N GLU A 171 20.93 -16.87 -6.38
CA GLU A 171 21.91 -16.18 -5.56
C GLU A 171 21.72 -14.66 -5.58
N GLU A 172 21.37 -14.07 -6.73
CA GLU A 172 20.99 -12.65 -6.83
C GLU A 172 19.72 -12.36 -6.05
N MET A 173 18.74 -13.26 -6.14
CA MET A 173 17.52 -13.17 -5.33
C MET A 173 17.84 -13.27 -3.85
N ARG A 174 18.73 -14.19 -3.44
CA ARG A 174 19.18 -14.34 -2.06
C ARG A 174 19.86 -13.07 -1.55
N GLN A 175 20.75 -12.47 -2.35
CA GLN A 175 21.45 -11.24 -1.99
C GLN A 175 20.51 -10.03 -1.93
N ALA A 176 19.54 -9.93 -2.84
CA ALA A 176 18.52 -8.90 -2.80
C ALA A 176 17.67 -9.01 -1.53
N LEU A 177 17.30 -10.23 -1.14
CA LEU A 177 16.58 -10.51 0.10
C LEU A 177 17.42 -10.26 1.36
N GLU A 178 18.74 -10.51 1.33
CA GLU A 178 19.63 -10.27 2.47
C GLU A 178 19.92 -8.79 2.75
N LYS A 179 19.96 -7.96 1.70
CA LYS A 179 20.20 -6.51 1.82
C LYS A 179 19.00 -5.76 2.40
N ASP A 180 17.81 -6.31 2.22
CA ASP A 180 16.58 -5.67 2.63
C ASP A 180 16.30 -6.02 4.11
N ILE A 181 16.53 -5.03 4.99
CA ILE A 181 16.54 -5.16 6.46
C ILE A 181 15.28 -5.83 7.07
N PRO A 182 14.06 -5.76 6.47
CA PRO A 182 12.89 -6.50 6.97
C PRO A 182 13.03 -8.02 6.96
N TRP A 183 13.91 -8.60 6.13
CA TRP A 183 14.05 -10.06 5.96
C TRP A 183 14.84 -10.74 7.08
N LYS A 184 15.72 -9.99 7.76
CA LYS A 184 16.47 -10.46 8.94
C LYS A 184 15.56 -10.86 10.12
N MET A 185 14.26 -10.52 10.05
CA MET A 185 13.26 -10.82 11.07
C MET A 185 12.36 -12.02 10.71
N MET A 186 12.46 -12.60 9.51
CA MET A 186 11.63 -13.72 9.02
C MET A 186 12.46 -14.98 8.71
N ASP A 187 13.35 -15.38 9.62
CA ASP A 187 14.27 -16.51 9.43
C ASP A 187 13.59 -17.86 9.11
N SER A 188 12.29 -18.06 9.44
CA SER A 188 11.63 -19.34 9.14
C SER A 188 10.99 -19.42 7.74
N GLY A 189 10.67 -18.29 7.11
CA GLY A 189 9.92 -18.26 5.84
C GLY A 189 10.81 -18.21 4.60
N VAL A 190 12.02 -17.68 4.73
CA VAL A 190 12.98 -17.50 3.64
C VAL A 190 13.64 -18.83 3.26
N ILE A 191 13.92 -19.68 4.25
CA ILE A 191 14.48 -21.02 4.02
C ILE A 191 13.52 -21.87 3.20
N GLU A 192 12.20 -21.81 3.45
CA GLU A 192 11.20 -22.53 2.63
C GLU A 192 11.15 -22.05 1.17
N ILE A 193 11.47 -20.78 0.91
CA ILE A 193 11.47 -20.21 -0.45
C ILE A 193 12.75 -20.64 -1.19
N LEU A 194 13.90 -20.55 -0.52
CA LEU A 194 15.19 -21.00 -1.08
C LEU A 194 15.25 -22.53 -1.28
N GLN A 195 14.47 -23.31 -0.53
CA GLN A 195 14.37 -24.77 -0.68
C GLN A 195 13.30 -25.23 -1.69
N ALA A 196 12.40 -24.35 -2.11
CA ALA A 196 11.33 -24.67 -3.05
C ALA A 196 11.64 -24.31 -4.52
N VAL A 197 12.80 -23.70 -4.77
CA VAL A 197 13.35 -23.39 -6.10
C VAL A 197 14.43 -24.41 -6.44
#